data_AF-A0AAY4D9C3-F1
#
_entry.id   AF-A0AAY4D9C3-F1
#
_cell.length_a   1.000
_cell.length_b   1.000
_cell.length_c   1.000
_cell.angle_alpha   90.00
_cell.angle_beta   90.00
_cell.angle_gamma   90.00
#
_symmetry.space_group_name_H-M   'P 1'
#
loop_
_entity.id
_entity.type
_entity.pdbx_description
1 polymer ?
#
loop_
_entity_poly.entity_id
_entity_poly.type
_entity_poly.pdbx_seq_one_letter_code
_entity_poly.pdbx_strand_id
1 'polypeptide(L)'
;MVVSSPKAGIPDGQMQTFPRRKRVGYWLSEKKLSRLNFTAFVDMCRKRGIEMIQLDLCQPLEDQGPLDVIIHKLTDQIVDADHNDSESQLMVQSFQDYIDAHPETVILDPMPAVRTLLDRGKAYHLISKLEECMEDDRICSPPFMLLRSECSTETLRQLQKHGITFPFICKTQVAHGTNSHQMAIIFCDEDLKDIKPPCVIQSFINHNAVLYKVFVVGEAYTVVERPSVRNFPLGPTDRRTILFNSHHVSKPESSSHLTSRDYLDGQSRAPCSDVIQKILSYLRQSLGMSLFGIDIIINNQTGQHAVIDINAFPGTSGGFMPVCRMCTSVIGPFGSATFLQMKMKMMQMTIDTITRQITFIYIVTWCTPCNKVSLTKVPHGGWRLAMWAHTSQVCEFETWRLLGSHAFPVSARISSRFSSFLPQSKGMHTRWIGDYKN
;
A
#
# COMPACT_ATOMS: atom_id res chain seq x y z
N MET A 1 -8.83 43.69 -44.61
CA MET A 1 -9.16 42.95 -43.37
C MET A 1 -9.11 41.46 -43.67
N VAL A 2 -8.14 40.74 -43.11
CA VAL A 2 -8.29 39.56 -42.24
C VAL A 2 -6.93 39.43 -41.59
N VAL A 3 -6.91 39.61 -40.26
CA VAL A 3 -5.71 39.59 -39.42
C VAL A 3 -5.47 38.14 -39.01
N SER A 4 -4.30 37.61 -39.37
CA SER A 4 -3.81 36.31 -38.94
C SER A 4 -3.11 36.44 -37.58
N SER A 5 -3.63 35.77 -36.56
CA SER A 5 -3.06 35.73 -35.21
C SER A 5 -1.65 35.10 -35.22
N PRO A 6 -0.68 35.63 -34.46
CA PRO A 6 0.65 35.04 -34.37
C PRO A 6 0.67 33.78 -33.50
N LYS A 7 1.46 32.79 -33.92
CA LYS A 7 1.88 31.63 -33.13
C LYS A 7 2.63 32.12 -31.89
N ALA A 8 2.06 31.91 -30.70
CA ALA A 8 2.80 32.00 -29.45
C ALA A 8 3.53 30.66 -29.22
N GLY A 9 4.85 30.73 -29.07
CA GLY A 9 5.69 29.60 -28.68
C GLY A 9 5.28 29.04 -27.31
N ILE A 10 5.40 27.73 -27.16
CA ILE A 10 5.23 27.04 -25.87
C ILE A 10 6.45 27.41 -25.00
N PRO A 11 6.30 28.04 -23.83
CA PRO A 11 7.42 28.28 -22.94
C PRO A 11 7.90 26.96 -22.33
N ASP A 12 9.21 26.76 -22.35
CA ASP A 12 9.89 25.74 -21.56
C ASP A 12 9.55 25.92 -20.06
N GLY A 13 9.36 24.78 -19.39
CA GLY A 13 9.07 24.56 -17.97
C GLY A 13 9.07 25.76 -17.01
N GLN A 14 7.88 26.27 -16.68
CA GLN A 14 7.65 26.94 -15.39
C GLN A 14 7.21 25.90 -14.35
N MET A 15 8.16 25.40 -13.55
CA MET A 15 7.84 24.85 -12.23
C MET A 15 7.25 26.01 -11.41
N GLN A 16 6.00 25.90 -10.96
CA GLN A 16 5.48 26.84 -9.97
C GLN A 16 6.35 26.76 -8.72
N THR A 17 7.10 27.82 -8.47
CA THR A 17 7.88 28.03 -7.26
C THR A 17 6.92 28.36 -6.13
N PHE A 18 6.85 27.52 -5.09
CA PHE A 18 6.18 27.89 -3.85
C PHE A 18 6.80 29.18 -3.30
N PRO A 19 6.01 30.13 -2.76
CA PRO A 19 6.51 31.42 -2.28
C PRO A 19 7.55 31.29 -1.16
N ARG A 20 7.52 30.16 -0.42
CA ARG A 20 8.58 29.73 0.51
C ARG A 20 8.87 28.25 0.29
N ARG A 21 10.13 27.87 0.49
CA ARG A 21 10.56 26.47 0.53
C ARG A 21 9.75 25.71 1.59
N LYS A 22 9.08 24.62 1.20
CA LYS A 22 8.31 23.77 2.11
C LYS A 22 9.25 22.94 2.99
N ARG A 23 8.97 22.84 4.29
CA ARG A 23 9.78 22.13 5.29
C ARG A 23 8.99 20.96 5.87
N VAL A 24 9.57 19.76 5.79
CA VAL A 24 8.95 18.52 6.25
C VAL A 24 9.82 17.91 7.35
N GLY A 25 9.27 17.86 8.56
CA GLY A 25 9.83 17.11 9.67
C GLY A 25 9.49 15.62 9.53
N TYR A 26 10.40 14.73 9.92
CA TYR A 26 10.07 13.31 10.04
C TYR A 26 10.66 12.67 11.28
N TRP A 27 9.87 11.79 11.90
CA TRP A 27 10.30 10.97 13.02
C TRP A 27 9.96 9.49 12.76
N LEU A 28 10.99 8.67 12.58
CA LEU A 28 10.87 7.23 12.33
C LEU A 28 12.03 6.52 13.01
N SER A 29 11.78 5.35 13.61
CA SER A 29 12.86 4.52 14.15
C SER A 29 13.87 4.13 13.07
N GLU A 30 15.14 3.96 13.45
CA GLU A 30 16.22 3.57 12.53
C GLU A 30 15.88 2.31 11.73
N LYS A 31 15.28 1.32 12.41
CA LYS A 31 14.77 0.09 11.81
C LYS A 31 13.77 0.36 10.69
N LYS A 32 12.90 1.37 10.85
CA LYS A 32 11.90 1.74 9.84
C LYS A 32 12.51 2.57 8.71
N LEU A 33 13.42 3.50 9.02
CA LEU A 33 14.17 4.26 8.01
C LEU A 33 14.91 3.32 7.04
N SER A 34 15.63 2.33 7.60
CA SER A 34 16.34 1.31 6.83
C SER A 34 15.39 0.47 5.97
N ARG A 35 14.32 -0.08 6.57
CA ARG A 35 13.35 -0.94 5.86
C ARG A 35 12.60 -0.26 4.72
N LEU A 36 12.36 1.05 4.84
CA LEU A 36 11.68 1.83 3.80
C LEU A 36 12.64 2.43 2.78
N ASN A 37 13.96 2.31 2.98
CA ASN A 37 14.96 3.10 2.27
C ASN A 37 14.60 4.60 2.27
N PHE A 38 14.27 5.13 3.44
CA PHE A 38 13.71 6.47 3.58
C PHE A 38 14.70 7.58 3.17
N THR A 39 16.00 7.30 3.14
CA THR A 39 17.01 8.21 2.59
C THR A 39 16.73 8.54 1.12
N ALA A 40 16.31 7.57 0.31
CA ALA A 40 15.95 7.82 -1.08
C ALA A 40 14.71 8.74 -1.21
N PHE A 41 13.79 8.69 -0.24
CA PHE A 41 12.65 9.61 -0.14
C PHE A 41 13.11 11.02 0.16
N VAL A 42 13.97 11.18 1.16
CA VAL A 42 14.54 12.46 1.55
C VAL A 42 15.26 13.13 0.37
N ASP A 43 16.10 12.39 -0.36
CA ASP A 43 16.82 12.91 -1.52
C ASP A 43 15.88 13.33 -2.66
N MET A 44 14.79 12.58 -2.88
CA MET A 44 13.78 12.94 -3.88
C MET A 44 13.08 14.24 -3.53
N CYS A 45 12.69 14.42 -2.26
CA CYS A 45 12.07 15.64 -1.77
C CYS A 45 13.03 16.84 -1.90
N ARG A 46 14.30 16.69 -1.50
CA ARG A 46 15.34 17.73 -1.64
C ARG A 46 15.54 18.18 -3.08
N LYS A 47 15.59 17.25 -4.03
CA LYS A 47 15.67 17.56 -5.48
C LYS A 47 14.47 18.34 -6.01
N ARG A 48 13.34 18.33 -5.30
CA ARG A 48 12.12 19.09 -5.63
C ARG A 48 12.00 20.38 -4.84
N GLY A 49 13.06 20.79 -4.15
CA GLY A 49 13.05 22.01 -3.34
C GLY A 49 12.31 21.86 -2.01
N ILE A 50 12.02 20.65 -1.54
CA ILE A 50 11.45 20.44 -0.21
C ILE A 50 12.62 20.25 0.78
N GLU A 51 12.58 20.94 1.90
CA GLU A 51 13.51 20.74 3.00
C GLU A 51 13.03 19.57 3.86
N MET A 52 13.91 18.64 4.17
CA MET A 52 13.61 17.44 4.94
C MET A 52 14.48 17.44 6.20
N ILE A 53 13.82 17.39 7.36
CA ILE A 53 14.43 17.52 8.68
C ILE A 53 14.11 16.25 9.48
N GLN A 54 15.13 15.53 9.91
CA GLN A 54 14.94 14.46 10.88
C GLN A 54 14.72 15.09 12.24
N LEU A 55 13.57 14.82 12.85
CA LEU A 55 13.22 15.39 14.14
C LEU A 55 13.94 14.63 15.26
N ASP A 56 14.41 15.39 16.24
CA ASP A 56 14.87 14.89 17.52
C ASP A 56 13.82 15.22 18.59
N LEU A 57 13.13 14.20 19.12
CA LEU A 57 12.10 14.39 20.14
C LEU A 57 12.67 14.57 21.55
N CYS A 58 13.98 14.46 21.71
CA CYS A 58 14.66 14.83 22.95
C CYS A 58 14.95 16.35 23.02
N GLN A 59 14.68 17.10 21.95
CA GLN A 59 14.82 18.55 21.88
C GLN A 59 13.46 19.21 21.59
N PRO A 60 13.26 20.48 21.99
CA PRO A 60 12.04 21.21 21.64
C PRO A 60 11.80 21.23 20.13
N LEU A 61 10.55 20.97 19.70
CA LEU A 61 10.17 21.00 18.29
C LEU A 61 10.14 22.43 17.72
N GLU A 62 9.91 23.43 18.58
CA GLU A 62 10.00 24.86 18.23
C GLU A 62 11.34 25.23 17.60
N ASP A 63 12.43 24.72 18.16
CA ASP A 63 13.80 24.99 17.70
C ASP A 63 14.12 24.29 16.36
N GLN A 64 13.28 23.32 15.96
CA GLN A 64 13.43 22.55 14.73
C GLN A 64 12.50 23.06 13.62
N GLY A 65 11.51 23.89 13.98
CA GLY A 65 10.52 24.49 13.10
C GLY A 65 10.95 25.81 12.46
N PRO A 66 10.02 26.54 11.81
CA PRO A 66 8.64 26.13 11.50
C PRO A 66 8.57 25.00 10.46
N LEU A 67 7.62 24.07 10.64
CA LEU A 67 7.38 22.91 9.78
C LEU A 67 6.06 23.08 9.03
N ASP A 68 5.99 22.64 7.77
CA ASP A 68 4.74 22.59 7.01
C ASP A 68 4.04 21.23 7.16
N VAL A 69 4.82 20.14 7.31
CA VAL A 69 4.33 18.77 7.45
C VAL A 69 5.22 18.00 8.43
N ILE A 70 4.64 17.12 9.23
CA ILE A 70 5.36 16.12 10.02
C ILE A 70 4.94 14.71 9.58
N ILE A 71 5.91 13.89 9.18
CA ILE A 71 5.72 12.46 8.91
C ILE A 71 6.22 11.68 10.11
N HIS A 72 5.36 10.91 10.79
CA HIS A 72 5.81 10.17 11.96
C HIS A 72 5.32 8.73 12.00
N LYS A 73 5.99 7.93 12.82
CA LYS A 73 5.44 6.68 13.32
C LYS A 73 5.76 6.53 14.81
N LEU A 74 5.06 7.29 15.65
CA LEU A 74 5.21 7.29 17.12
C LEU A 74 4.49 6.13 17.83
N THR A 75 4.12 5.07 17.11
CA THR A 75 3.31 3.98 17.66
C THR A 75 3.94 3.32 18.88
N ASP A 76 5.27 3.14 18.87
CA ASP A 76 5.98 2.51 20.00
C ASP A 76 6.00 3.45 21.21
N GLN A 77 6.34 4.73 21.01
CA GLN A 77 6.39 5.77 22.05
C GLN A 77 5.02 5.99 22.69
N ILE A 78 3.95 5.96 21.90
CA ILE A 78 2.59 6.08 22.42
C ILE A 78 2.25 4.87 23.31
N VAL A 79 2.59 3.66 22.87
CA VAL A 79 2.35 2.45 23.67
C VAL A 79 3.18 2.49 24.96
N ASP A 80 4.46 2.85 24.89
CA ASP A 80 5.34 2.92 26.06
C ASP A 80 4.86 4.02 27.04
N ALA A 81 4.43 5.17 26.53
CA ALA A 81 3.83 6.24 27.34
C ALA A 81 2.54 5.78 28.07
N ASP A 82 1.69 5.02 27.38
CA ASP A 82 0.46 4.44 27.95
C ASP A 82 0.80 3.36 29.03
N HIS A 83 2.02 2.81 29.02
CA HIS A 83 2.56 1.92 30.07
C HIS A 83 3.35 2.65 31.17
N ASN A 84 3.23 3.99 31.25
CA ASN A 84 3.90 4.85 32.24
C ASN A 84 5.42 4.97 32.10
N ASP A 85 5.97 4.80 30.89
CA ASP A 85 7.34 5.18 30.60
C ASP A 85 7.48 6.72 30.59
N SER A 86 8.23 7.28 31.54
CA SER A 86 8.30 8.74 31.75
C SER A 86 8.93 9.48 30.58
N GLU A 87 9.96 8.92 29.94
CA GLU A 87 10.61 9.57 28.79
C GLU A 87 9.66 9.62 27.59
N SER A 88 8.94 8.52 27.34
CA SER A 88 7.96 8.42 26.27
C SER A 88 6.74 9.32 26.52
N GLN A 89 6.29 9.45 27.77
CA GLN A 89 5.25 10.41 28.15
C GLN A 89 5.65 11.85 27.83
N LEU A 90 6.88 12.25 28.18
CA LEU A 90 7.40 13.58 27.87
C LEU A 90 7.51 13.81 26.35
N MET A 91 8.04 12.84 25.60
CA MET A 91 8.15 12.92 24.13
C MET A 91 6.77 13.05 23.47
N VAL A 92 5.80 12.22 23.86
CA VAL A 92 4.45 12.25 23.29
C VAL A 92 3.71 13.53 23.68
N GLN A 93 3.89 14.02 24.92
CA GLN A 93 3.29 15.28 25.36
C GLN A 93 3.89 16.47 24.62
N SER A 94 5.23 16.57 24.52
CA SER A 94 5.89 17.65 23.79
C SER A 94 5.48 17.67 22.30
N PHE A 95 5.32 16.49 21.69
CA PHE A 95 4.80 16.38 20.33
C PHE A 95 3.35 16.88 20.22
N GLN A 96 2.50 16.56 21.19
CA GLN A 96 1.12 17.04 21.22
C GLN A 96 1.04 18.55 21.43
N ASP A 97 1.83 19.10 22.35
CA ASP A 97 1.88 20.54 22.62
C ASP A 97 2.27 21.33 21.37
N TYR A 98 3.25 20.84 20.59
CA TYR A 98 3.63 21.43 19.31
C TYR A 98 2.49 21.40 18.28
N ILE A 99 1.77 20.27 18.17
CA ILE A 99 0.62 20.15 17.27
C ILE A 99 -0.46 21.16 17.63
N ASP A 100 -0.75 21.31 18.92
CA ASP A 100 -1.80 22.20 19.42
C ASP A 100 -1.41 23.68 19.22
N ALA A 101 -0.12 24.01 19.32
CA ALA A 101 0.40 25.35 19.05
C ALA A 101 0.48 25.69 17.53
N HIS A 102 0.61 24.68 16.66
CA HIS A 102 0.81 24.83 15.22
C HIS A 102 -0.25 24.13 14.36
N PRO A 103 -1.51 24.57 14.39
CA PRO A 103 -2.60 23.96 13.62
C PRO A 103 -2.39 24.02 12.10
N GLU A 104 -1.50 24.89 11.61
CA GLU A 104 -1.08 24.96 10.22
C GLU A 104 -0.17 23.80 9.77
N THR A 105 0.45 23.09 10.73
CA THR A 105 1.34 21.95 10.44
C THR A 105 0.51 20.70 10.16
N VAL A 106 0.68 20.12 8.97
CA VAL A 106 -0.01 18.87 8.62
C VAL A 106 0.67 17.67 9.26
N ILE A 107 -0.07 16.88 10.05
CA ILE A 107 0.46 15.70 10.74
C ILE A 107 0.07 14.42 9.99
N LEU A 108 1.07 13.69 9.50
CA LEU A 108 0.93 12.41 8.80
C LEU A 108 1.38 11.27 9.72
N ASP A 109 0.49 10.60 10.45
CA ASP A 109 -0.98 10.78 10.50
C ASP A 109 -1.46 11.35 11.86
N PRO A 110 -2.70 11.87 11.96
CA PRO A 110 -3.19 12.47 13.21
C PRO A 110 -3.09 11.54 14.42
N MET A 111 -2.62 12.07 15.55
CA MET A 111 -2.43 11.31 16.80
C MET A 111 -3.69 10.56 17.27
N PRO A 112 -4.91 11.13 17.24
CA PRO A 112 -6.13 10.40 17.62
C PRO A 112 -6.40 9.16 16.76
N ALA A 113 -6.10 9.25 15.46
CA ALA A 113 -6.28 8.14 14.53
C ALA A 113 -5.26 7.04 14.78
N VAL A 114 -3.99 7.41 15.01
CA VAL A 114 -2.95 6.45 15.42
C VAL A 114 -3.33 5.74 16.72
N ARG A 115 -3.79 6.46 17.74
CA ARG A 115 -4.27 5.87 19.02
C ARG A 115 -5.45 4.92 18.82
N THR A 116 -6.34 5.20 17.86
CA THR A 116 -7.44 4.29 17.50
C THR A 116 -6.90 2.96 16.97
N LEU A 117 -5.87 3.00 16.11
CA LEU A 117 -5.26 1.79 15.54
C LEU A 117 -4.37 1.01 16.51
N LEU A 118 -3.98 1.59 17.65
CA LEU A 118 -3.21 0.90 18.69
C LEU A 118 -4.06 0.00 19.58
N ASP A 119 -5.38 0.13 19.53
CA ASP A 119 -6.33 -0.72 20.26
C ASP A 119 -7.18 -1.52 19.27
N ARG A 120 -7.00 -2.86 19.24
CA ARG A 120 -7.74 -3.73 18.32
C ARG A 120 -9.25 -3.70 18.53
N GLY A 121 -9.70 -3.51 19.77
CA GLY A 121 -11.13 -3.37 20.05
C GLY A 121 -11.72 -2.14 19.37
N LYS A 122 -11.05 -0.99 19.48
CA LYS A 122 -11.44 0.25 18.78
C LYS A 122 -11.35 0.11 17.27
N ALA A 123 -10.24 -0.45 16.77
CA ALA A 123 -10.03 -0.67 15.34
C ALA A 123 -11.07 -1.61 14.73
N TYR A 124 -11.44 -2.69 15.41
CA TYR A 124 -12.43 -3.65 14.90
C TYR A 124 -13.85 -3.09 15.02
N HIS A 125 -14.14 -2.26 16.01
CA HIS A 125 -15.40 -1.53 16.07
C HIS A 125 -15.56 -0.54 14.91
N LEU A 126 -14.46 0.10 14.47
CA LEU A 126 -14.48 0.91 13.26
C LEU A 126 -14.73 0.05 12.01
N ILE A 127 -14.09 -1.12 11.92
CA ILE A 127 -14.28 -2.05 10.79
C ILE A 127 -15.70 -2.62 10.76
N SER A 128 -16.33 -2.91 11.90
CA SER A 128 -17.71 -3.44 11.91
C SER A 128 -18.71 -2.42 11.38
N LYS A 129 -18.50 -1.12 11.66
CA LYS A 129 -19.31 -0.04 11.08
C LYS A 129 -19.17 0.08 9.57
N LEU A 130 -18.07 -0.40 8.99
CA LEU A 130 -17.89 -0.43 7.54
C LEU A 130 -18.93 -1.34 6.88
N GLU A 131 -19.15 -2.54 7.43
CA GLU A 131 -20.17 -3.46 6.92
C GLU A 131 -21.58 -2.83 7.02
N GLU A 132 -21.90 -2.22 8.16
CA GLU A 132 -23.18 -1.53 8.39
C GLU A 132 -23.39 -0.32 7.46
N CYS A 133 -22.37 0.50 7.22
CA CYS A 133 -22.50 1.73 6.43
C CYS A 133 -22.44 1.51 4.92
N MET A 134 -21.78 0.45 4.44
CA MET A 134 -21.52 0.28 3.01
C MET A 134 -22.61 -0.52 2.28
N GLU A 135 -23.42 -1.31 3.00
CA GLU A 135 -24.47 -2.19 2.44
C GLU A 135 -23.98 -2.96 1.19
N ASP A 136 -22.74 -3.46 1.24
CA ASP A 136 -22.11 -4.19 0.15
C ASP A 136 -21.93 -5.66 0.55
N ASP A 137 -22.78 -6.54 0.02
CA ASP A 137 -22.81 -7.98 0.34
C ASP A 137 -21.48 -8.71 0.09
N ARG A 138 -20.51 -8.06 -0.58
CA ARG A 138 -19.17 -8.61 -0.83
C ARG A 138 -18.19 -8.35 0.31
N ILE A 139 -18.59 -7.62 1.34
CA ILE A 139 -17.78 -7.29 2.52
C ILE A 139 -18.39 -7.99 3.72
N CYS A 140 -17.56 -8.46 4.66
CA CYS A 140 -18.04 -8.91 5.95
C CYS A 140 -17.07 -8.54 7.08
N SER A 141 -17.60 -8.27 8.26
CA SER A 141 -16.83 -8.10 9.49
C SER A 141 -16.96 -9.37 10.32
N PRO A 142 -15.88 -10.14 10.55
CA PRO A 142 -15.95 -11.30 11.42
C PRO A 142 -16.43 -10.88 12.82
N PRO A 143 -17.44 -11.56 13.39
CA PRO A 143 -17.92 -11.27 14.74
C PRO A 143 -16.76 -11.27 15.74
N PHE A 144 -16.75 -10.27 16.62
CA PHE A 144 -15.68 -10.11 17.60
C PHE A 144 -16.21 -9.56 18.92
N MET A 145 -15.45 -9.78 19.99
CA MET A 145 -15.69 -9.18 21.30
C MET A 145 -14.37 -8.90 22.03
N LEU A 146 -14.41 -7.96 22.97
CA LEU A 146 -13.30 -7.70 23.87
C LEU A 146 -13.48 -8.51 25.16
N LEU A 147 -12.50 -9.33 25.48
CA LEU A 147 -12.42 -10.04 26.75
C LEU A 147 -11.43 -9.32 27.66
N ARG A 148 -11.93 -8.79 28.80
CA ARG A 148 -11.14 -7.98 29.74
C ARG A 148 -10.60 -8.78 30.93
N SER A 149 -11.27 -9.88 31.27
CA SER A 149 -11.04 -10.68 32.47
C SER A 149 -11.00 -12.15 32.11
N GLU A 150 -10.48 -12.97 33.02
CA GLU A 150 -10.36 -14.42 32.83
C GLU A 150 -11.68 -15.08 32.41
N CYS A 151 -11.55 -16.15 31.62
CA CYS A 151 -12.70 -16.89 31.13
C CYS A 151 -13.47 -17.55 32.27
N SER A 152 -14.80 -17.54 32.16
CA SER A 152 -15.70 -18.20 33.10
C SER A 152 -16.81 -18.92 32.34
N THR A 153 -17.72 -19.57 33.07
CA THR A 153 -18.92 -20.18 32.48
C THR A 153 -19.78 -19.17 31.72
N GLU A 154 -19.71 -17.89 32.05
CA GLU A 154 -20.41 -16.83 31.34
C GLU A 154 -19.77 -16.50 29.98
N THR A 155 -18.48 -16.80 29.78
CA THR A 155 -17.78 -16.51 28.51
C THR A 155 -18.46 -17.19 27.34
N LEU A 156 -18.91 -18.44 27.47
CA LEU A 156 -19.62 -19.16 26.41
C LEU A 156 -20.93 -18.46 26.01
N ARG A 157 -21.69 -17.98 27.00
CA ARG A 157 -22.93 -17.22 26.72
C ARG A 157 -22.62 -15.91 26.02
N GLN A 158 -21.54 -15.23 26.40
CA GLN A 158 -21.12 -14.00 25.72
C GLN A 158 -20.67 -14.28 24.29
N LEU A 159 -19.94 -15.36 24.02
CA LEU A 159 -19.56 -15.76 22.66
C LEU A 159 -20.81 -15.97 21.79
N GLN A 160 -21.79 -16.74 22.29
CA GLN A 160 -23.06 -16.96 21.60
C GLN A 160 -23.82 -15.66 21.34
N LYS A 161 -23.92 -14.79 22.36
CA LYS A 161 -24.59 -13.48 22.25
C LYS A 161 -23.96 -12.58 21.19
N HIS A 162 -22.64 -12.64 21.01
CA HIS A 162 -21.91 -11.87 19.99
C HIS A 162 -21.78 -12.61 18.66
N GLY A 163 -22.40 -13.78 18.49
CA GLY A 163 -22.32 -14.56 17.25
C GLY A 163 -20.93 -15.14 16.95
N ILE A 164 -20.08 -15.30 17.98
CA ILE A 164 -18.74 -15.86 17.84
C ILE A 164 -18.84 -17.38 17.88
N THR A 165 -18.21 -18.04 16.90
CA THR A 165 -18.27 -19.50 16.72
C THR A 165 -16.87 -20.11 16.71
N PHE A 166 -16.78 -21.41 17.00
CA PHE A 166 -15.52 -22.15 16.90
C PHE A 166 -15.21 -22.52 15.43
N PRO A 167 -13.91 -22.52 15.04
CA PRO A 167 -12.81 -21.96 15.81
C PRO A 167 -12.83 -20.42 15.81
N PHE A 168 -12.25 -19.82 16.84
CA PHE A 168 -12.01 -18.38 16.88
C PHE A 168 -10.55 -18.08 17.19
N ILE A 169 -10.10 -16.89 16.80
CA ILE A 169 -8.74 -16.39 17.04
C ILE A 169 -8.75 -15.35 18.17
N CYS A 170 -7.83 -15.50 19.11
CA CYS A 170 -7.53 -14.53 20.15
C CYS A 170 -6.30 -13.71 19.74
N LYS A 171 -6.41 -12.39 19.88
CA LYS A 171 -5.34 -11.42 19.61
C LYS A 171 -5.21 -10.50 20.81
N THR A 172 -4.00 -10.06 21.16
CA THR A 172 -3.83 -9.06 22.24
C THR A 172 -4.67 -7.80 21.97
N GLN A 173 -5.19 -7.14 23.00
CA GLN A 173 -5.93 -5.88 22.79
C GLN A 173 -5.01 -4.79 22.20
N VAL A 174 -3.81 -4.65 22.75
CA VAL A 174 -2.77 -3.75 22.19
C VAL A 174 -2.32 -4.29 20.85
N ALA A 175 -2.40 -3.45 19.81
CA ALA A 175 -2.20 -3.83 18.41
C ALA A 175 -0.74 -3.70 17.92
N HIS A 176 0.13 -3.04 18.70
CA HIS A 176 1.52 -2.79 18.33
C HIS A 176 2.50 -3.08 19.48
N GLY A 177 3.78 -3.26 19.16
CA GLY A 177 4.85 -3.54 20.12
C GLY A 177 5.20 -5.03 20.26
N THR A 178 6.23 -5.33 21.04
CA THR A 178 6.94 -6.62 21.08
C THR A 178 6.05 -7.82 21.38
N ASN A 179 5.04 -7.66 22.25
CA ASN A 179 4.14 -8.74 22.67
C ASN A 179 2.79 -8.75 21.93
N SER A 180 2.55 -7.81 21.01
CA SER A 180 1.25 -7.64 20.34
C SER A 180 0.92 -8.67 19.27
N HIS A 181 1.86 -9.60 19.01
CA HIS A 181 1.82 -10.56 17.92
C HIS A 181 1.57 -12.00 18.38
N GLN A 182 1.47 -12.24 19.69
CA GLN A 182 1.07 -13.54 20.21
C GLN A 182 -0.43 -13.73 20.02
N MET A 183 -0.80 -14.83 19.37
CA MET A 183 -2.18 -15.17 19.03
C MET A 183 -2.47 -16.62 19.41
N ALA A 184 -3.75 -16.92 19.64
CA ALA A 184 -4.23 -18.27 19.90
C ALA A 184 -5.40 -18.58 18.97
N ILE A 185 -5.55 -19.83 18.53
CA ILE A 185 -6.77 -20.33 17.88
C ILE A 185 -7.37 -21.37 18.81
N ILE A 186 -8.61 -21.13 19.23
CA ILE A 186 -9.36 -21.98 20.15
C ILE A 186 -10.40 -22.75 19.35
N PHE A 187 -10.50 -24.06 19.61
CA PHE A 187 -11.33 -24.99 18.84
C PHE A 187 -12.51 -25.56 19.63
N CYS A 188 -12.51 -25.48 20.96
CA CYS A 188 -13.58 -25.98 21.82
C CYS A 188 -13.63 -25.21 23.14
N ASP A 189 -14.63 -25.49 23.97
CA ASP A 189 -14.87 -24.79 25.23
C ASP A 189 -13.91 -25.21 26.35
N GLU A 190 -13.35 -26.43 26.33
CA GLU A 190 -12.35 -26.87 27.31
C GLU A 190 -11.03 -26.09 27.25
N ASP A 191 -10.76 -25.46 26.10
CA ASP A 191 -9.55 -24.71 25.78
C ASP A 191 -9.69 -23.20 26.09
N LEU A 192 -10.84 -22.74 26.60
CA LEU A 192 -11.02 -21.33 27.01
C LEU A 192 -10.03 -20.86 28.09
N LYS A 193 -9.49 -21.80 28.87
CA LYS A 193 -8.45 -21.57 29.89
C LYS A 193 -7.10 -21.11 29.31
N ASP A 194 -6.87 -21.33 28.01
CA ASP A 194 -5.62 -20.94 27.34
C ASP A 194 -5.64 -19.48 26.86
N ILE A 195 -6.81 -18.84 26.92
CA ILE A 195 -6.98 -17.43 26.53
C ILE A 195 -6.33 -16.54 27.59
N LYS A 196 -5.61 -15.52 27.15
CA LYS A 196 -4.92 -14.55 28.02
C LYS A 196 -5.52 -13.15 27.85
N PRO A 197 -6.42 -12.71 28.74
CA PRO A 197 -6.94 -11.34 28.75
C PRO A 197 -5.88 -10.31 29.18
N PRO A 198 -6.02 -9.02 28.83
CA PRO A 198 -7.04 -8.49 27.93
C PRO A 198 -6.76 -8.83 26.46
N CYS A 199 -7.77 -9.35 25.77
CA CYS A 199 -7.64 -9.77 24.37
C CYS A 199 -8.93 -9.53 23.58
N VAL A 200 -8.77 -9.49 22.27
CA VAL A 200 -9.88 -9.52 21.32
C VAL A 200 -10.07 -10.94 20.84
N ILE A 201 -11.30 -11.44 20.96
CA ILE A 201 -11.74 -12.70 20.37
C ILE A 201 -12.47 -12.37 19.07
N GLN A 202 -12.11 -13.04 17.99
CA GLN A 202 -12.72 -12.86 16.67
C GLN A 202 -12.97 -14.22 16.01
N SER A 203 -14.14 -14.44 15.44
CA SER A 203 -14.44 -15.67 14.69
C SER A 203 -13.39 -15.93 13.61
N PHE A 204 -12.93 -17.18 13.50
CA PHE A 204 -11.97 -17.55 12.47
C PHE A 204 -12.70 -17.76 11.14
N ILE A 205 -12.18 -17.18 10.06
CA ILE A 205 -12.71 -17.36 8.71
C ILE A 205 -11.72 -18.20 7.93
N ASN A 206 -12.16 -19.31 7.35
CA ASN A 206 -11.37 -20.06 6.39
C ASN A 206 -11.16 -19.24 5.12
N HIS A 207 -9.91 -19.12 4.69
CA HIS A 207 -9.49 -18.22 3.61
C HIS A 207 -8.32 -18.77 2.79
N ASN A 208 -8.19 -20.10 2.75
CA ASN A 208 -7.27 -20.81 1.88
C ASN A 208 -5.79 -20.44 2.07
N ALA A 209 -5.41 -20.07 3.30
CA ALA A 209 -4.05 -19.70 3.69
C ALA A 209 -3.45 -18.51 2.93
N VAL A 210 -4.29 -17.62 2.38
CA VAL A 210 -3.84 -16.44 1.63
C VAL A 210 -4.30 -15.14 2.30
N LEU A 211 -3.34 -14.28 2.63
CA LEU A 211 -3.57 -12.93 3.15
C LEU A 211 -3.23 -11.88 2.09
N TYR A 212 -4.11 -10.91 1.88
CA TYR A 212 -3.88 -9.76 1.02
C TYR A 212 -3.58 -8.52 1.85
N LYS A 213 -2.30 -8.14 1.92
CA LYS A 213 -1.86 -6.90 2.57
C LYS A 213 -2.03 -5.73 1.64
N VAL A 214 -2.92 -4.81 1.98
CA VAL A 214 -3.15 -3.58 1.23
C VAL A 214 -2.40 -2.43 1.91
N PHE A 215 -1.39 -1.91 1.24
CA PHE A 215 -0.60 -0.76 1.69
C PHE A 215 -1.15 0.52 1.11
N VAL A 216 -1.52 1.47 1.95
CA VAL A 216 -2.18 2.73 1.57
C VAL A 216 -1.21 3.89 1.73
N VAL A 217 -1.18 4.75 0.72
CA VAL A 217 -0.40 6.00 0.68
C VAL A 217 -1.26 7.07 0.02
N GLY A 218 -1.95 7.86 0.85
CA GLY A 218 -2.95 8.84 0.40
C GLY A 218 -4.07 8.17 -0.41
N GLU A 219 -4.21 8.57 -1.68
CA GLU A 219 -5.18 8.01 -2.62
C GLU A 219 -4.74 6.70 -3.29
N ALA A 220 -3.47 6.35 -3.19
CA ALA A 220 -2.92 5.18 -3.87
C ALA A 220 -2.80 4.00 -2.89
N TYR A 221 -2.96 2.78 -3.41
CA TYR A 221 -2.68 1.57 -2.66
C TYR A 221 -1.96 0.51 -3.51
N THR A 222 -1.35 -0.45 -2.82
CA THR A 222 -0.73 -1.63 -3.42
C THR A 222 -1.17 -2.86 -2.63
N VAL A 223 -1.55 -3.93 -3.33
CA VAL A 223 -1.90 -5.21 -2.73
C VAL A 223 -0.70 -6.16 -2.83
N VAL A 224 -0.38 -6.84 -1.74
CA VAL A 224 0.68 -7.85 -1.69
C VAL A 224 0.11 -9.12 -1.06
N GLU A 225 0.20 -10.23 -1.78
CA GLU A 225 -0.15 -11.55 -1.26
C GLU A 225 0.88 -12.02 -0.22
N ARG A 226 0.41 -12.68 0.82
CA ARG A 226 1.22 -13.27 1.89
C ARG A 226 0.69 -14.65 2.29
N PRO A 227 1.57 -15.53 2.79
CA PRO A 227 1.14 -16.69 3.54
C PRO A 227 0.24 -16.29 4.71
N SER A 228 -0.76 -17.12 4.99
CA SER A 228 -1.69 -16.94 6.10
C SER A 228 -2.02 -18.28 6.74
N VAL A 229 -2.79 -18.24 7.82
CA VAL A 229 -3.22 -19.43 8.54
C VAL A 229 -4.11 -20.29 7.63
N ARG A 230 -3.83 -21.59 7.58
CA ARG A 230 -4.60 -22.57 6.82
C ARG A 230 -6.04 -22.74 7.32
N ASN A 231 -6.84 -23.47 6.54
CA ASN A 231 -8.20 -23.79 6.91
C ASN A 231 -8.29 -24.78 8.08
N PHE A 232 -9.38 -24.70 8.83
CA PHE A 232 -9.77 -25.64 9.87
C PHE A 232 -11.23 -26.09 9.70
N PRO A 233 -11.61 -27.27 10.22
CA PRO A 233 -13.03 -27.65 10.30
C PRO A 233 -13.83 -26.58 11.04
N LEU A 234 -15.06 -26.33 10.60
CA LEU A 234 -15.99 -25.44 11.29
C LEU A 234 -16.64 -26.15 12.47
N GLY A 235 -16.95 -25.38 13.52
CA GLY A 235 -17.55 -25.88 14.74
C GLY A 235 -16.51 -26.40 15.74
N PRO A 236 -16.98 -26.87 16.91
CA PRO A 236 -16.12 -27.42 17.94
C PRO A 236 -15.37 -28.65 17.45
N THR A 237 -14.09 -28.79 17.82
CA THR A 237 -13.29 -29.99 17.54
C THR A 237 -12.38 -30.32 18.72
N ASP A 238 -12.02 -31.59 18.91
CA ASP A 238 -11.08 -32.07 19.95
C ASP A 238 -9.62 -31.64 19.72
N ARG A 239 -9.39 -30.66 18.84
CA ARG A 239 -8.06 -30.15 18.53
C ARG A 239 -7.64 -29.18 19.62
N ARG A 240 -6.44 -29.37 20.14
CA ARG A 240 -5.85 -28.42 21.10
C ARG A 240 -5.61 -27.03 20.52
N THR A 241 -5.70 -26.03 21.37
CA THR A 241 -5.27 -24.65 21.14
C THR A 241 -3.98 -24.56 20.32
N ILE A 242 -3.99 -23.73 19.28
CA ILE A 242 -2.77 -23.37 18.54
C ILE A 242 -2.30 -22.01 19.02
N LEU A 243 -1.15 -21.97 19.69
CA LEU A 243 -0.44 -20.74 20.02
C LEU A 243 0.58 -20.41 18.94
N PHE A 244 0.60 -19.18 18.45
CA PHE A 244 1.54 -18.76 17.42
C PHE A 244 1.85 -17.27 17.49
N ASN A 245 2.99 -16.90 16.91
CA ASN A 245 3.34 -15.50 16.68
C ASN A 245 3.06 -15.11 15.22
N SER A 246 2.25 -14.08 15.00
CA SER A 246 1.83 -13.67 13.65
C SER A 246 2.99 -13.27 12.74
N HIS A 247 4.12 -12.83 13.30
CA HIS A 247 5.34 -12.56 12.54
C HIS A 247 5.97 -13.78 11.90
N HIS A 248 5.66 -14.99 12.36
CA HIS A 248 6.16 -16.24 11.76
C HIS A 248 5.18 -16.81 10.74
N VAL A 249 3.96 -16.27 10.65
CA VAL A 249 2.89 -16.76 9.77
C VAL A 249 2.76 -15.93 8.50
N SER A 250 2.82 -14.60 8.57
CA SER A 250 2.45 -13.73 7.43
C SER A 250 3.57 -12.84 6.88
N LYS A 251 4.83 -13.29 7.02
CA LYS A 251 5.98 -12.69 6.33
C LYS A 251 6.20 -13.36 4.96
N PRO A 252 6.91 -12.71 4.01
CA PRO A 252 7.12 -13.27 2.67
C PRO A 252 7.74 -14.66 2.68
N GLU A 253 8.71 -14.90 3.58
CA GLU A 253 9.44 -16.16 3.73
C GLU A 253 8.76 -17.15 4.71
N SER A 254 7.54 -16.85 5.17
CA SER A 254 6.87 -17.71 6.16
C SER A 254 6.41 -19.02 5.54
N SER A 255 7.07 -20.11 5.91
CA SER A 255 6.66 -21.47 5.58
C SER A 255 6.59 -22.33 6.85
N SER A 256 5.39 -22.77 7.21
CA SER A 256 5.17 -23.70 8.33
C SER A 256 3.96 -24.58 8.03
N HIS A 257 3.74 -25.63 8.84
CA HIS A 257 2.52 -26.43 8.77
C HIS A 257 1.24 -25.59 8.96
N LEU A 258 1.33 -24.46 9.69
CA LEU A 258 0.21 -23.56 9.91
C LEU A 258 -0.13 -22.71 8.67
N THR A 259 0.81 -22.55 7.74
CA THR A 259 0.64 -21.79 6.49
C THR A 259 0.57 -22.68 5.25
N SER A 260 0.46 -24.01 5.46
CA SER A 260 0.38 -24.96 4.35
C SER A 260 -0.91 -24.75 3.54
N ARG A 261 -0.77 -24.92 2.21
CA ARG A 261 -1.85 -24.84 1.22
C ARG A 261 -2.32 -26.23 0.77
N ASP A 262 -1.98 -27.29 1.50
CA ASP A 262 -2.28 -28.67 1.08
C ASP A 262 -3.79 -28.97 1.02
N TYR A 263 -4.60 -28.20 1.73
CA TYR A 263 -6.06 -28.36 1.81
C TYR A 263 -6.75 -27.03 1.48
N LEU A 264 -6.91 -26.77 0.18
CA LEU A 264 -7.73 -25.67 -0.33
C LEU A 264 -9.18 -26.16 -0.45
N ASP A 265 -10.12 -25.30 -0.05
CA ASP A 265 -11.55 -25.61 -0.08
C ASP A 265 -12.34 -24.37 -0.53
N GLY A 266 -13.49 -24.58 -1.16
CA GLY A 266 -14.37 -23.51 -1.62
C GLY A 266 -13.73 -22.53 -2.62
N GLN A 267 -14.11 -21.27 -2.51
CA GLN A 267 -13.67 -20.19 -3.38
C GLN A 267 -12.23 -19.77 -3.08
N SER A 268 -11.42 -19.64 -4.13
CA SER A 268 -10.10 -19.01 -4.07
C SER A 268 -10.05 -17.94 -5.16
N ARG A 269 -10.30 -16.69 -4.77
CA ARG A 269 -10.28 -15.53 -5.67
C ARG A 269 -9.38 -14.42 -5.12
N ALA A 270 -8.78 -13.67 -6.03
CA ALA A 270 -8.11 -12.42 -5.70
C ALA A 270 -9.16 -11.40 -5.21
N PRO A 271 -8.77 -10.45 -4.33
CA PRO A 271 -9.68 -9.44 -3.85
C PRO A 271 -10.10 -8.50 -4.99
N CYS A 272 -11.38 -8.11 -5.00
CA CYS A 272 -11.95 -7.19 -5.96
C CYS A 272 -11.42 -5.77 -5.69
N SER A 273 -10.84 -5.15 -6.72
CA SER A 273 -10.29 -3.79 -6.64
C SER A 273 -11.34 -2.76 -6.21
N ASP A 274 -12.57 -2.87 -6.71
CA ASP A 274 -13.66 -1.93 -6.39
C ASP A 274 -14.07 -2.03 -4.92
N VAL A 275 -14.07 -3.25 -4.36
CA VAL A 275 -14.35 -3.48 -2.94
C VAL A 275 -13.23 -2.90 -2.07
N ILE A 276 -11.96 -3.10 -2.47
CA ILE A 276 -10.82 -2.49 -1.77
C ILE A 276 -10.96 -0.96 -1.77
N GLN A 277 -11.22 -0.34 -2.92
CA GLN A 277 -11.34 1.13 -3.00
C GLN A 277 -12.45 1.68 -2.13
N LYS A 278 -13.60 0.99 -2.12
CA LYS A 278 -14.73 1.27 -1.22
C LYS A 278 -14.30 1.24 0.26
N ILE A 279 -13.67 0.15 0.69
CA ILE A 279 -13.16 -0.03 2.06
C ILE A 279 -12.17 1.09 2.41
N LEU A 280 -11.21 1.35 1.54
CA LEU A 280 -10.18 2.36 1.75
C LEU A 280 -10.76 3.79 1.79
N SER A 281 -11.78 4.08 0.99
CA SER A 281 -12.45 5.38 1.03
C SER A 281 -13.12 5.62 2.38
N TYR A 282 -13.87 4.63 2.88
CA TYR A 282 -14.51 4.71 4.19
C TYR A 282 -13.47 4.91 5.30
N LEU A 283 -12.47 4.03 5.39
CA LEU A 283 -11.46 4.09 6.45
C LEU A 283 -10.70 5.41 6.47
N ARG A 284 -10.39 5.98 5.30
CA ARG A 284 -9.73 7.29 5.19
C ARG A 284 -10.61 8.42 5.66
N GLN A 285 -11.89 8.42 5.32
CA GLN A 285 -12.84 9.43 5.79
C GLN A 285 -13.07 9.32 7.30
N SER A 286 -13.14 8.12 7.85
CA SER A 286 -13.37 7.90 9.29
C SER A 286 -12.13 8.18 10.16
N LEU A 287 -10.93 7.86 9.67
CA LEU A 287 -9.69 8.02 10.43
C LEU A 287 -8.93 9.30 10.11
N GLY A 288 -9.16 9.91 8.93
CA GLY A 288 -8.32 11.01 8.44
C GLY A 288 -6.86 10.59 8.15
N MET A 289 -6.60 9.30 7.96
CA MET A 289 -5.24 8.75 7.78
C MET A 289 -4.86 8.61 6.30
N SER A 290 -3.59 8.83 6.02
CA SER A 290 -2.98 8.68 4.69
C SER A 290 -1.99 7.51 4.62
N LEU A 291 -1.36 7.13 5.73
CA LEU A 291 -0.31 6.13 5.79
C LEU A 291 -0.74 4.98 6.71
N PHE A 292 -1.49 4.04 6.17
CA PHE A 292 -1.91 2.85 6.90
C PHE A 292 -1.90 1.62 5.98
N GLY A 293 -2.17 0.45 6.53
CA GLY A 293 -2.45 -0.72 5.72
C GLY A 293 -3.50 -1.59 6.37
N ILE A 294 -4.20 -2.36 5.55
CA ILE A 294 -5.23 -3.30 5.98
C ILE A 294 -4.87 -4.70 5.52
N ASP A 295 -5.24 -5.67 6.34
CA ASP A 295 -5.07 -7.09 6.08
C ASP A 295 -6.44 -7.65 5.68
N ILE A 296 -6.58 -8.04 4.42
CA ILE A 296 -7.82 -8.60 3.87
C ILE A 296 -7.64 -10.10 3.65
N ILE A 297 -8.62 -10.88 4.09
CA ILE A 297 -8.79 -12.28 3.71
C ILE A 297 -10.08 -12.44 2.91
N ILE A 298 -10.13 -13.48 2.07
CA ILE A 298 -11.33 -13.83 1.31
C ILE A 298 -11.97 -15.04 1.95
N ASN A 299 -13.19 -14.89 2.47
CA ASN A 299 -13.96 -16.00 3.02
C ASN A 299 -14.15 -17.04 1.91
N ASN A 300 -13.68 -18.27 2.12
CA ASN A 300 -13.73 -19.29 1.08
C ASN A 300 -15.14 -19.88 0.87
N GLN A 301 -16.07 -19.67 1.80
CA GLN A 301 -17.46 -20.11 1.68
C GLN A 301 -18.29 -19.11 0.88
N THR A 302 -18.21 -17.83 1.26
CA THR A 302 -19.05 -16.76 0.69
C THR A 302 -18.34 -15.95 -0.41
N GLY A 303 -17.01 -15.96 -0.43
CA GLY A 303 -16.17 -15.10 -1.26
C GLY A 303 -16.03 -13.66 -0.73
N GLN A 304 -16.64 -13.33 0.41
CA GLN A 304 -16.63 -11.97 0.96
C GLN A 304 -15.23 -11.53 1.43
N HIS A 305 -14.99 -10.23 1.41
CA HIS A 305 -13.77 -9.58 1.87
C HIS A 305 -13.90 -9.28 3.35
N ALA A 306 -13.06 -9.89 4.16
CA ALA A 306 -12.98 -9.60 5.58
C ALA A 306 -11.70 -8.82 5.89
N VAL A 307 -11.85 -7.62 6.43
CA VAL A 307 -10.73 -6.86 7.00
C VAL A 307 -10.47 -7.39 8.40
N ILE A 308 -9.31 -8.02 8.60
CA ILE A 308 -8.98 -8.71 9.87
C ILE A 308 -7.92 -7.99 10.70
N ASP A 309 -7.25 -6.99 10.12
CA ASP A 309 -6.30 -6.13 10.81
C ASP A 309 -6.13 -4.80 10.07
N ILE A 310 -5.77 -3.76 10.81
CA ILE A 310 -5.44 -2.44 10.28
C ILE A 310 -4.25 -1.89 11.08
N ASN A 311 -3.26 -1.34 10.37
CA ASN A 311 -1.98 -0.96 10.94
C ASN A 311 -1.61 0.47 10.55
N ALA A 312 -1.21 1.29 11.53
CA ALA A 312 -0.62 2.60 11.27
C ALA A 312 0.77 2.44 10.65
N PHE A 313 0.96 3.09 9.51
CA PHE A 313 2.20 3.16 8.75
C PHE A 313 3.01 1.84 8.78
N PRO A 314 2.51 0.77 8.15
CA PRO A 314 3.15 -0.54 8.18
C PRO A 314 4.49 -0.55 7.42
N GLY A 315 5.27 -1.61 7.61
CA GLY A 315 6.50 -1.85 6.85
C GLY A 315 6.21 -2.62 5.56
N THR A 316 7.01 -2.40 4.52
CA THR A 316 6.71 -2.90 3.17
C THR A 316 7.60 -4.08 2.78
N SER A 317 7.99 -4.94 3.74
CA SER A 317 8.93 -6.03 3.47
C SER A 317 8.39 -6.99 2.41
N GLY A 318 8.88 -6.90 1.17
CA GLY A 318 8.44 -7.67 -0.01
C GLY A 318 7.55 -6.91 -1.01
N GLY A 319 7.21 -5.65 -0.74
CA GLY A 319 6.52 -4.76 -1.68
C GLY A 319 7.27 -3.45 -1.79
N PHE A 320 7.68 -3.05 -2.98
CA PHE A 320 8.23 -1.72 -3.19
C PHE A 320 7.09 -0.72 -2.96
N MET A 321 7.01 -0.09 -1.77
CA MET A 321 6.22 1.14 -1.66
C MET A 321 7.01 2.16 -2.46
N PRO A 322 6.53 2.59 -3.64
CA PRO A 322 7.30 3.51 -4.44
C PRO A 322 7.40 4.77 -3.59
N VAL A 323 8.61 5.10 -3.20
CA VAL A 323 8.99 6.35 -2.56
C VAL A 323 8.29 7.56 -3.24
N CYS A 324 8.08 7.45 -4.56
CA CYS A 324 7.29 8.36 -5.38
C CYS A 324 5.84 8.60 -4.91
N ARG A 325 5.16 7.61 -4.32
CA ARG A 325 3.77 7.71 -3.84
C ARG A 325 3.69 8.44 -2.49
N MET A 326 4.70 8.32 -1.63
CA MET A 326 4.78 9.17 -0.44
C MET A 326 4.88 10.64 -0.82
N CYS A 327 5.61 10.96 -1.90
CA CYS A 327 5.66 12.33 -2.40
C CYS A 327 4.26 12.84 -2.78
N THR A 328 3.37 12.04 -3.37
CA THR A 328 2.01 12.52 -3.67
C THR A 328 1.17 12.80 -2.43
N SER A 329 1.33 12.04 -1.35
CA SER A 329 0.62 12.30 -0.09
C SER A 329 1.21 13.46 0.69
N VAL A 330 2.53 13.63 0.66
CA VAL A 330 3.24 14.72 1.34
C VAL A 330 3.12 16.03 0.56
N ILE A 331 2.94 15.97 -0.77
CA ILE A 331 2.84 17.15 -1.65
C ILE A 331 1.38 17.48 -1.99
N GLY A 332 0.45 16.54 -1.87
CA GLY A 332 -0.99 16.74 -2.08
C GLY A 332 -1.59 17.93 -1.32
N PRO A 333 -1.22 18.16 -0.05
CA PRO A 333 -1.63 19.35 0.70
C PRO A 333 -1.17 20.69 0.11
N PHE A 334 -0.23 20.69 -0.84
CA PHE A 334 0.35 21.92 -1.42
C PHE A 334 -0.30 22.41 -2.73
N GLY A 335 -1.33 21.76 -3.28
CA GLY A 335 -2.12 22.28 -4.42
C GLY A 335 -1.91 21.61 -5.80
N SER A 336 -2.90 21.77 -6.70
CA SER A 336 -3.31 20.80 -7.73
C SER A 336 -2.67 20.88 -9.13
N ALA A 337 -1.97 21.95 -9.52
CA ALA A 337 -1.43 22.08 -10.88
C ALA A 337 -0.16 21.21 -11.12
N THR A 338 0.66 21.02 -10.10
CA THR A 338 1.89 20.20 -10.13
C THR A 338 1.59 18.69 -10.17
N PHE A 339 0.37 18.30 -9.73
CA PHE A 339 -0.08 16.93 -9.53
C PHE A 339 -0.16 16.10 -10.82
N LEU A 340 -0.60 16.69 -11.94
CA LEU A 340 -0.80 15.97 -13.20
C LEU A 340 0.52 15.72 -13.95
N GLN A 341 1.42 16.72 -14.00
CA GLN A 341 2.76 16.56 -14.57
C GLN A 341 3.66 15.63 -13.72
N MET A 342 3.47 15.62 -12.39
CA MET A 342 4.17 14.71 -11.47
C MET A 342 3.78 13.24 -11.68
N LYS A 343 2.48 12.94 -11.89
CA LYS A 343 2.02 11.57 -12.19
C LYS A 343 2.74 10.97 -13.40
N MET A 344 2.88 11.75 -14.48
CA MET A 344 3.50 11.27 -15.73
C MET A 344 5.03 11.02 -15.60
N LYS A 345 5.79 11.92 -14.96
CA LYS A 345 7.24 11.72 -14.78
C LYS A 345 7.59 10.59 -13.79
N MET A 346 6.76 10.33 -12.78
CA MET A 346 7.00 9.27 -11.79
C MET A 346 6.66 7.87 -12.32
N MET A 347 5.69 7.75 -13.24
CA MET A 347 5.43 6.50 -13.96
C MET A 347 6.65 6.10 -14.79
N GLN A 348 7.31 7.08 -15.43
CA GLN A 348 8.52 6.87 -16.23
C GLN A 348 9.72 6.38 -15.40
N MET A 349 10.02 7.01 -14.24
CA MET A 349 11.16 6.59 -13.40
C MET A 349 10.97 5.24 -12.69
N THR A 350 9.73 4.89 -12.37
CA THR A 350 9.39 3.57 -11.78
C THR A 350 9.58 2.46 -12.81
N ILE A 351 9.18 2.72 -14.06
CA ILE A 351 9.46 1.85 -15.21
C ILE A 351 10.98 1.71 -15.39
N ASP A 352 11.73 2.81 -15.38
CA ASP A 352 13.19 2.78 -15.58
C ASP A 352 13.93 1.98 -14.50
N THR A 353 13.46 2.03 -13.25
CA THR A 353 14.05 1.29 -12.12
C THR A 353 13.73 -0.20 -12.18
N ILE A 354 12.51 -0.58 -12.57
CA ILE A 354 12.11 -1.98 -12.81
C ILE A 354 12.87 -2.57 -14.01
N THR A 355 13.16 -1.76 -15.03
CA THR A 355 13.78 -2.24 -16.28
C THR A 355 15.30 -2.39 -16.25
N ARG A 356 15.98 -1.97 -15.18
CA ARG A 356 17.44 -2.19 -15.02
C ARG A 356 17.86 -3.66 -14.88
N GLN A 357 16.92 -4.59 -14.71
CA GLN A 357 17.17 -6.04 -14.70
C GLN A 357 16.95 -6.72 -16.07
N ILE A 358 16.61 -5.97 -17.13
CA ILE A 358 16.23 -6.53 -18.43
C ILE A 358 17.23 -6.12 -19.52
N THR A 359 17.93 -7.10 -20.09
CA THR A 359 19.00 -6.90 -21.10
C THR A 359 18.48 -6.46 -22.47
N PHE A 360 17.24 -6.85 -22.82
CA PHE A 360 16.60 -6.55 -24.10
C PHE A 360 15.12 -6.26 -23.92
N ILE A 361 14.58 -5.38 -24.75
CA ILE A 361 13.15 -5.09 -24.81
C ILE A 361 12.58 -5.41 -26.20
N TYR A 362 11.30 -5.77 -26.23
CA TYR A 362 10.57 -6.01 -27.47
C TYR A 362 9.60 -4.86 -27.72
N ILE A 363 9.67 -4.33 -28.94
CA ILE A 363 8.81 -3.27 -29.44
C ILE A 363 7.85 -3.91 -30.44
N VAL A 364 6.55 -3.76 -30.20
CA VAL A 364 5.51 -4.08 -31.19
C VAL A 364 5.14 -2.80 -31.91
N THR A 365 5.19 -2.82 -33.23
CA THR A 365 4.77 -1.69 -34.07
C THR A 365 3.60 -2.11 -34.95
N TRP A 366 2.50 -1.37 -34.86
CA TRP A 366 1.32 -1.57 -35.69
C TRP A 366 1.18 -0.43 -36.72
N CYS A 367 1.04 -0.81 -37.98
CA CYS A 367 0.73 0.10 -39.09
C CYS A 367 -0.78 0.09 -39.34
N THR A 368 -1.48 1.14 -38.91
CA THR A 368 -2.92 1.28 -39.09
C THR A 368 -3.37 1.23 -40.55
N PRO A 369 -2.71 1.91 -41.51
CA PRO A 369 -3.15 1.89 -42.90
C PRO A 369 -2.99 0.54 -43.61
N CYS A 370 -2.03 -0.28 -43.16
CA CYS A 370 -1.65 -1.52 -43.82
C CYS A 370 -1.95 -2.79 -43.01
N ASN A 371 -2.56 -2.61 -41.83
CA ASN A 371 -2.95 -3.63 -40.84
C ASN A 371 -1.87 -4.68 -40.52
N LYS A 372 -0.63 -4.21 -40.44
CA LYS A 372 0.57 -5.01 -40.37
C LYS A 372 1.25 -4.84 -39.01
N VAL A 373 1.72 -5.95 -38.43
CA VAL A 373 2.36 -5.98 -37.10
C VAL A 373 3.79 -6.50 -37.20
N SER A 374 4.73 -5.80 -36.57
CA SER A 374 6.13 -6.23 -36.47
C SER A 374 6.59 -6.28 -35.01
N LEU A 375 7.53 -7.20 -34.72
CA LEU A 375 8.20 -7.30 -33.42
C LEU A 375 9.69 -7.01 -33.63
N THR A 376 10.21 -6.04 -32.88
CA THR A 376 11.63 -5.67 -32.92
C THR A 376 12.25 -5.87 -31.55
N LYS A 377 13.33 -6.66 -31.49
CA LYS A 377 14.15 -6.84 -30.29
C LYS A 377 15.24 -5.77 -30.27
N VAL A 378 15.35 -5.02 -29.17
CA VAL A 378 16.33 -3.93 -29.02
C VAL A 378 17.12 -4.03 -27.70
N PRO A 379 18.43 -3.72 -27.71
CA PRO A 379 19.22 -3.61 -26.48
C PRO A 379 18.74 -2.46 -25.59
N HIS A 380 18.86 -2.63 -24.27
CA HIS A 380 18.53 -1.60 -23.29
C HIS A 380 19.30 -0.30 -23.57
N GLY A 381 18.61 0.83 -23.74
CA GLY A 381 19.20 2.14 -24.10
C GLY A 381 19.10 2.53 -25.58
N GLY A 382 18.78 1.59 -26.48
CA GLY A 382 18.73 1.80 -27.94
C GLY A 382 17.39 2.33 -28.50
N TRP A 383 16.39 2.60 -27.64
CA TRP A 383 15.02 2.98 -28.06
C TRP A 383 14.96 4.24 -28.94
N ARG A 384 15.90 5.17 -28.79
CA ARG A 384 15.95 6.38 -29.63
C ARG A 384 16.30 6.09 -31.09
N LEU A 385 16.96 4.96 -31.39
CA LEU A 385 17.31 4.54 -32.76
C LEU A 385 16.25 3.66 -33.44
N ALA A 386 15.37 3.00 -32.68
CA ALA A 386 14.39 2.06 -33.24
C ALA A 386 13.23 2.75 -33.97
N MET A 387 12.98 4.04 -33.70
CA MET A 387 11.92 4.81 -34.34
C MET A 387 12.27 5.28 -35.77
N TRP A 388 13.42 4.88 -36.31
CA TRP A 388 14.02 5.47 -37.52
C TRP A 388 14.12 4.51 -38.71
N ALA A 389 13.49 3.34 -38.64
CA ALA A 389 13.67 2.30 -39.65
C ALA A 389 12.36 1.75 -40.22
N HIS A 390 11.44 2.58 -40.72
CA HIS A 390 10.48 2.17 -41.76
C HIS A 390 10.05 3.37 -42.61
N THR A 391 10.23 3.27 -43.94
CA THR A 391 10.18 4.39 -44.90
C THR A 391 8.82 4.61 -45.58
N SER A 392 8.64 5.88 -45.99
CA SER A 392 8.01 6.42 -47.21
C SER A 392 6.50 6.71 -47.33
N GLN A 393 5.66 6.50 -46.31
CA GLN A 393 4.30 7.07 -46.28
C GLN A 393 3.96 7.61 -44.90
N VAL A 394 3.12 8.66 -44.85
CA VAL A 394 2.60 9.24 -43.62
C VAL A 394 1.66 8.21 -42.98
N CYS A 395 2.20 7.38 -42.10
CA CYS A 395 1.45 6.39 -41.35
C CYS A 395 1.43 6.80 -39.87
N GLU A 396 0.26 6.69 -39.23
CA GLU A 396 0.20 6.68 -37.77
C GLU A 396 0.66 5.30 -37.28
N PHE A 397 1.48 5.30 -36.23
CA PHE A 397 1.98 4.07 -35.62
C PHE A 397 1.61 4.06 -34.15
N GLU A 398 1.06 2.94 -33.69
CA GLU A 398 0.97 2.66 -32.27
C GLU A 398 2.10 1.72 -31.87
N THR A 399 2.86 2.13 -30.86
CA THR A 399 4.04 1.41 -30.40
C THR A 399 3.83 0.95 -28.98
N TRP A 400 3.99 -0.35 -28.75
CA TRP A 400 3.79 -0.97 -27.46
C TRP A 400 5.09 -1.62 -26.98
N ARG A 401 5.45 -1.36 -25.71
CA ARG A 401 6.57 -2.00 -25.04
C ARG A 401 6.05 -3.23 -24.31
N LEU A 402 6.60 -4.40 -24.63
CA LEU A 402 6.30 -5.64 -23.94
C LEU A 402 7.33 -5.90 -22.84
N LEU A 403 6.85 -6.14 -21.62
CA LEU A 403 7.63 -6.54 -20.46
C LEU A 403 6.97 -7.78 -19.85
N GLY A 404 7.51 -8.98 -20.14
CA GLY A 404 6.84 -10.23 -19.79
C GLY A 404 5.50 -10.38 -20.50
N SER A 405 4.43 -10.65 -19.75
CA SER A 405 3.04 -10.75 -20.25
C SER A 405 2.26 -9.43 -20.27
N HIS A 406 2.91 -8.29 -19.98
CA HIS A 406 2.27 -6.97 -19.93
C HIS A 406 2.71 -6.05 -21.07
N ALA A 407 1.76 -5.33 -21.66
CA ALA A 407 1.96 -4.36 -22.73
C ALA A 407 1.74 -2.92 -22.23
N PHE A 408 2.66 -2.02 -22.55
CA PHE A 408 2.60 -0.61 -22.18
C PHE A 408 2.64 0.27 -23.44
N PRO A 409 1.70 1.23 -23.61
CA PRO A 409 1.73 2.14 -24.75
C PRO A 409 2.90 3.12 -24.59
N VAL A 410 3.74 3.22 -25.62
CA VAL A 410 4.80 4.22 -25.71
C VAL A 410 4.28 5.32 -26.65
N SER A 411 3.71 6.38 -26.11
CA SER A 411 3.07 7.42 -26.92
C SER A 411 4.11 8.15 -27.80
N ALA A 412 4.05 7.93 -29.11
CA ALA A 412 4.68 8.80 -30.09
C ALA A 412 3.83 8.83 -31.36
N ARG A 413 2.99 9.87 -31.52
CA ARG A 413 2.48 10.25 -32.85
C ARG A 413 3.62 10.94 -33.58
N ILE A 414 4.27 10.24 -34.50
CA ILE A 414 5.29 10.80 -35.38
C ILE A 414 4.66 10.95 -36.75
N SER A 415 4.42 12.19 -37.19
CA SER A 415 4.21 12.48 -38.60
C SER A 415 5.52 12.99 -39.18
N SER A 416 6.08 12.30 -40.18
CA SER A 416 7.20 12.82 -40.94
C SER A 416 7.04 12.49 -42.42
N ARG A 417 7.27 13.51 -43.26
CA ARG A 417 7.69 13.36 -44.65
C ARG A 417 9.20 13.53 -44.65
N PHE A 418 9.96 12.58 -45.19
CA PHE A 418 11.22 12.74 -45.95
C PHE A 418 11.98 11.40 -46.05
N SER A 419 12.84 11.32 -47.05
CA SER A 419 13.43 10.15 -47.70
C SER A 419 14.60 9.49 -46.95
N SER A 420 14.55 8.15 -46.91
CA SER A 420 15.61 7.15 -46.78
C SER A 420 17.00 7.58 -46.25
N PHE A 421 17.28 7.24 -44.99
CA PHE A 421 18.63 6.91 -44.51
C PHE A 421 18.52 5.79 -43.46
N LEU A 422 19.08 4.61 -43.75
CA LEU A 422 19.20 3.48 -42.81
C LEU A 422 20.63 3.48 -42.25
N PRO A 423 20.86 3.71 -40.95
CA PRO A 423 22.08 3.27 -40.30
C PRO A 423 21.91 1.80 -39.91
N GLN A 424 22.69 0.90 -40.52
CA GLN A 424 22.86 -0.46 -40.01
C GLN A 424 23.56 -0.39 -38.64
N SER A 425 22.77 -0.39 -37.55
CA SER A 425 23.32 -0.56 -36.20
C SER A 425 23.37 -2.05 -35.85
N LYS A 426 24.56 -2.53 -35.45
CA LYS A 426 24.78 -3.92 -35.04
C LYS A 426 23.90 -4.24 -33.82
N GLY A 427 23.03 -5.25 -33.93
CA GLY A 427 22.28 -5.83 -32.80
C GLY A 427 20.75 -5.63 -32.81
N MET A 428 20.18 -5.01 -33.85
CA MET A 428 18.72 -4.96 -34.05
C MET A 428 18.24 -6.13 -34.91
N HIS A 429 17.22 -6.85 -34.43
CA HIS A 429 16.53 -7.90 -35.19
C HIS A 429 15.03 -7.63 -35.22
N THR A 430 14.49 -7.47 -36.43
CA THR A 430 13.06 -7.25 -36.69
C THR A 430 12.49 -8.48 -37.39
N ARG A 431 11.36 -8.99 -36.88
CA ARG A 431 10.64 -10.12 -37.47
C ARG A 431 9.19 -9.74 -37.78
N TRP A 432 8.76 -10.06 -38.99
CA TRP A 432 7.36 -9.98 -39.41
C TRP A 432 6.57 -11.13 -38.78
N ILE A 433 5.45 -10.81 -38.13
CA ILE A 433 4.68 -11.78 -37.33
C ILE A 433 3.32 -12.14 -37.93
N GLY A 434 2.83 -11.40 -38.94
CA GLY A 434 1.61 -11.73 -39.69
C GLY A 434 0.72 -10.53 -39.98
N ASP A 435 -0.38 -10.81 -40.70
CA ASP A 435 -1.49 -9.88 -40.94
C ASP A 435 -2.58 -10.12 -39.89
N TYR A 436 -3.06 -9.07 -39.23
CA TYR A 436 -4.09 -9.19 -38.18
C TYR A 436 -5.48 -9.25 -38.83
N LYS A 437 -6.28 -10.28 -38.55
CA LYS A 437 -7.72 -10.31 -38.86
C LYS A 437 -8.49 -10.09 -37.55
N ASN A 438 -9.43 -9.15 -37.59
CA ASN A 438 -10.16 -8.59 -36.44
C ASN A 438 -10.66 -9.61 -35.42
#